data_AF-A0A1A7C6U0-F1
#
_entry.id   AF-A0A1A7C6U0-F1
#
_cell.length_a   1.000
_cell.length_b   1.000
_cell.length_c   1.000
_cell.angle_alpha   90.00
_cell.angle_beta   90.00
_cell.angle_gamma   90.00
#
_symmetry.space_group_name_H-M   'P 1'
#
loop_
_entity.id
_entity.type
_entity.pdbx_description
1 polymer ?
#
loop_
_entity_poly.entity_id
_entity_poly.type
_entity_poly.pdbx_seq_one_letter_code
_entity_poly.pdbx_strand_id
1 'polypeptide(L)'
;MVTEAGERKINTDEKVKNDGMDRLPHERDESPDAQNVKPRDIMKQAASDLEQGLVDTDLRNGPGVEKVKPAPAGQAKPDPGLSSDTLRKT
;
A
#
# COMPACT_ATOMS: atom_id res chain seq x y z
N MET A 1 -4.63 -25.98 -31.09
CA MET A 1 -5.55 -25.39 -30.08
C MET A 1 -4.77 -25.32 -28.79
N VAL A 2 -4.42 -24.12 -28.32
CA VAL A 2 -3.67 -23.91 -27.07
C VAL A 2 -4.70 -23.91 -25.94
N THR A 3 -4.67 -24.90 -25.06
CA THR A 3 -5.53 -24.93 -23.89
C THR A 3 -5.01 -23.88 -22.91
N GLU A 4 -5.79 -22.83 -22.69
CA GLU A 4 -5.50 -21.83 -21.66
C GLU A 4 -5.34 -22.56 -20.31
N ALA A 5 -4.12 -22.53 -19.77
CA ALA A 5 -3.85 -23.02 -18.43
C ALA A 5 -4.53 -22.05 -17.47
N GLY A 6 -5.65 -22.47 -16.88
CA GLY A 6 -6.38 -21.67 -15.90
C GLY A 6 -5.43 -21.10 -14.85
N GLU A 7 -5.62 -19.82 -14.52
CA GLU A 7 -4.75 -19.09 -13.58
C GLU A 7 -4.56 -19.90 -12.30
N ARG A 8 -3.30 -20.24 -11.99
CA ARG A 8 -2.94 -20.89 -10.73
C ARG A 8 -3.16 -19.89 -9.61
N LYS A 9 -4.24 -20.06 -8.86
CA LYS A 9 -4.52 -19.27 -7.66
C LYS A 9 -3.62 -19.77 -6.53
N ILE A 10 -2.68 -18.92 -6.11
CA ILE A 10 -1.79 -19.16 -4.97
C ILE A 10 -2.44 -18.50 -3.76
N ASN A 11 -2.57 -19.22 -2.64
CA ASN A 11 -3.07 -18.66 -1.39
C ASN A 11 -1.95 -17.88 -0.69
N THR A 12 -2.02 -16.54 -0.70
CA THR A 12 -1.04 -15.66 -0.07
C THR A 12 -1.35 -15.35 1.40
N ASP A 13 -2.49 -15.82 1.91
CA ASP A 13 -2.95 -15.48 3.26
C ASP A 13 -2.60 -16.55 4.30
N GLU A 14 -2.31 -17.78 3.85
CA GLU A 14 -1.98 -18.90 4.73
C GLU A 14 -0.69 -18.63 5.50
N LYS A 15 -0.78 -18.55 6.82
CA LYS A 15 0.36 -18.24 7.69
C LYS A 15 1.29 -19.44 7.82
N VAL A 16 2.59 -19.18 7.80
CA VAL A 16 3.63 -20.21 8.00
C VAL A 16 3.57 -20.71 9.45
N LYS A 17 3.60 -22.02 9.64
CA LYS A 17 3.57 -22.66 10.97
C LYS A 17 4.88 -22.39 11.71
N ASN A 18 4.81 -22.11 13.01
CA ASN A 18 5.99 -21.96 13.86
C ASN A 18 6.51 -23.34 14.27
N ASP A 19 7.72 -23.67 13.84
CA ASP A 19 8.44 -24.93 14.08
C ASP A 19 9.40 -24.86 15.28
N GLY A 20 9.43 -23.74 16.00
CA GLY A 20 10.23 -23.53 17.21
C GLY A 20 11.67 -23.08 16.94
N MET A 21 12.04 -22.80 15.68
CA MET A 21 13.33 -22.23 15.32
C MET A 21 13.18 -20.82 14.76
N ASP A 22 14.19 -19.97 14.96
CA ASP A 22 14.22 -18.66 14.33
C ASP A 22 14.45 -18.82 12.81
N ARG A 23 13.54 -18.25 12.02
CA ARG A 23 13.61 -18.27 10.55
C ARG A 23 14.83 -17.53 10.03
N LEU A 24 15.41 -18.04 8.94
CA LEU A 24 16.46 -17.33 8.22
C LEU A 24 15.90 -16.03 7.60
N PRO A 25 16.74 -15.01 7.32
CA PRO A 25 16.26 -13.74 6.79
C PRO A 25 15.40 -13.88 5.53
N HIS A 26 15.82 -14.71 4.58
CA HIS A 26 15.08 -14.94 3.34
C HIS A 26 13.78 -15.74 3.54
N GLU A 27 13.74 -16.66 4.50
CA GLU A 27 12.52 -17.40 4.85
C GLU A 27 11.49 -16.51 5.55
N ARG A 28 11.97 -15.56 6.37
CA ARG A 28 11.12 -14.57 7.02
C ARG A 28 10.59 -13.56 6.00
N ASP A 29 11.43 -13.07 5.10
CA ASP A 29 11.03 -12.01 4.16
C ASP A 29 10.00 -12.51 3.14
N GLU A 30 10.09 -13.77 2.72
CA GLU A 30 9.11 -14.42 1.83
C GLU A 30 7.85 -14.91 2.56
N SER A 31 7.78 -14.73 3.88
CA SER A 31 6.65 -15.22 4.65
C SER A 31 5.43 -14.30 4.55
N PRO A 32 4.21 -14.85 4.41
CA PRO A 32 2.97 -14.09 4.31
C PRO A 32 2.60 -13.38 5.61
N ASP A 33 3.20 -13.74 6.74
CA ASP A 33 3.08 -13.06 8.02
C ASP A 33 4.01 -11.85 8.15
N ALA A 34 5.16 -11.82 7.46
CA ALA A 34 6.07 -10.67 7.51
C ALA A 34 5.47 -9.38 6.93
N GLN A 35 4.50 -9.52 6.03
CA GLN A 35 3.84 -8.38 5.37
C GLN A 35 2.54 -7.94 6.08
N ASN A 36 2.17 -8.58 7.20
CA ASN A 36 0.91 -8.33 7.90
C ASN A 36 0.99 -7.08 8.81
N VAL A 37 1.29 -5.94 8.22
CA VAL A 37 1.29 -4.65 8.90
C VAL A 37 0.02 -3.90 8.53
N LYS A 38 -0.72 -3.42 9.54
CA LYS A 38 -1.91 -2.59 9.30
C LYS A 38 -1.51 -1.34 8.51
N PRO A 39 -2.34 -0.88 7.55
CA PRO A 39 -2.08 0.38 6.85
C PRO A 39 -1.85 1.53 7.83
N ARG A 40 -0.77 2.28 7.60
CA ARG A 40 -0.45 3.47 8.41
C ARG A 40 -1.53 4.54 8.18
N ASP A 41 -1.75 5.39 9.16
CA ASP A 41 -2.80 6.42 9.06
C ASP A 41 -2.57 7.36 7.87
N ILE A 42 -1.31 7.65 7.52
CA ILE A 42 -0.96 8.41 6.31
C ILE A 42 -1.41 7.74 5.01
N MET A 43 -1.41 6.40 4.96
CA MET A 43 -1.84 5.64 3.77
C MET A 43 -3.36 5.71 3.62
N LYS A 44 -4.09 5.71 4.74
CA LYS A 44 -5.55 5.89 4.75
C LYS A 44 -5.93 7.28 4.28
N GLN A 45 -5.21 8.31 4.74
CA GLN A 45 -5.41 9.67 4.27
C GLN A 45 -5.18 9.78 2.75
N ALA A 46 -4.05 9.26 2.26
CA ALA A 46 -3.75 9.27 0.82
C ALA A 46 -4.83 8.55 -0.02
N ALA A 47 -5.37 7.43 0.46
CA ALA A 47 -6.47 6.75 -0.19
C ALA A 47 -7.73 7.63 -0.27
N SER A 48 -8.09 8.29 0.84
CA SER A 48 -9.21 9.25 0.87
C SER A 48 -8.97 10.44 -0.07
N ASP A 49 -7.74 10.95 -0.16
CA ASP A 49 -7.38 12.07 -1.04
C ASP A 49 -7.59 11.67 -2.51
N LEU A 50 -7.17 10.47 -2.91
CA LEU A 50 -7.39 9.92 -4.25
C LEU A 50 -8.89 9.70 -4.54
N GLU A 51 -9.66 9.17 -3.59
CA GLU A 51 -11.12 9.02 -3.73
C GLU A 51 -11.84 10.36 -3.90
N GLN A 52 -11.31 11.41 -3.27
CA GLN A 52 -11.79 12.79 -3.41
C GLN A 52 -11.30 13.48 -4.69
N GLY A 53 -10.49 12.82 -5.52
CA GLY A 53 -9.99 13.37 -6.77
C GLY A 53 -8.88 14.41 -6.59
N LEU A 54 -8.19 14.39 -5.45
CA LEU A 54 -7.03 15.25 -5.26
C LEU A 54 -5.87 14.73 -6.10
N VAL A 55 -5.22 15.67 -6.77
CA VAL A 55 -4.05 15.45 -7.62
C VAL A 55 -2.93 16.31 -7.05
N ASP A 56 -1.69 15.83 -7.17
CA ASP A 56 -0.53 16.63 -6.80
C ASP A 56 -0.53 17.94 -7.61
N THR A 57 -0.68 19.06 -6.91
CA THR A 57 -0.84 20.37 -7.54
C THR A 57 0.47 21.13 -7.69
N ASP A 58 1.55 20.65 -7.06
CA ASP A 58 2.84 21.31 -7.19
C ASP A 58 3.56 20.86 -8.48
N LEU A 59 4.14 21.83 -9.19
CA LEU A 59 4.64 21.64 -10.55
C LEU A 59 6.00 20.90 -10.58
N ARG A 60 6.29 20.06 -9.57
CA ARG A 60 7.63 19.54 -9.30
C ARG A 60 7.89 18.11 -9.80
N ASN A 61 6.89 17.40 -10.34
CA ASN A 61 7.11 16.01 -10.74
C ASN A 61 6.79 15.71 -12.21
N GLY A 62 7.67 14.90 -12.82
CA GLY A 62 7.59 14.44 -14.20
C GLY A 62 6.44 13.45 -14.47
N PRO A 63 6.31 12.96 -15.71
CA PRO A 63 5.14 12.20 -16.16
C PRO A 63 4.98 10.88 -15.39
N GLY A 64 4.09 10.89 -14.40
CA GLY A 64 3.61 9.74 -13.63
C GLY A 64 2.09 9.58 -13.75
N VAL A 65 1.51 8.58 -13.07
CA VAL A 65 0.07 8.29 -13.13
C VAL A 65 -0.73 9.38 -12.39
N GLU A 66 -1.00 10.50 -13.05
CA GLU A 66 -1.76 11.64 -12.49
C GLU A 66 -3.26 11.36 -12.29
N LYS A 67 -3.80 10.34 -12.97
CA LYS A 67 -5.25 10.14 -13.06
C LYS A 67 -5.65 8.76 -12.60
N VAL A 68 -6.06 8.67 -11.33
CA VAL A 68 -7.04 7.67 -10.89
C VAL A 68 -8.44 8.23 -11.20
N LYS A 69 -9.46 7.37 -11.32
CA LYS A 69 -10.83 7.71 -11.79
C LYS A 69 -11.24 9.16 -11.50
N PRO A 70 -11.69 9.94 -12.51
CA PRO A 70 -11.89 11.37 -12.34
C PRO A 70 -13.00 11.68 -11.33
N ALA A 71 -12.64 12.38 -10.27
CA ALA A 71 -13.53 13.04 -9.32
C ALA A 71 -13.32 14.57 -9.41
N PRO A 72 -14.32 15.40 -9.04
CA PRO A 72 -14.18 16.85 -9.07
C PRO A 72 -13.06 17.32 -8.13
N ALA A 73 -12.27 18.30 -8.56
CA ALA A 73 -11.12 18.80 -7.79
C ALA A 73 -11.55 19.28 -6.40
N GLY A 74 -10.95 18.69 -5.36
CA GLY A 74 -11.16 19.03 -3.95
C GLY A 74 -9.88 19.52 -3.26
N GLN A 75 -10.01 20.04 -2.04
CA GLN A 75 -8.90 20.45 -1.18
C GLN A 75 -8.69 19.41 -0.07
N ALA A 76 -7.42 19.04 0.18
CA ALA A 76 -7.05 18.11 1.25
C ALA A 76 -7.46 18.63 2.63
N LYS A 77 -8.02 17.75 3.45
CA LYS A 77 -8.25 18.00 4.88
C LYS A 77 -7.32 17.09 5.68
N PRO A 78 -6.26 17.62 6.30
CA PRO A 78 -5.33 16.80 7.06
C PRO A 78 -6.02 16.18 8.27
N ASP A 79 -5.73 14.91 8.53
CA ASP A 79 -6.18 14.26 9.76
C ASP A 79 -5.46 14.90 10.96
N PRO A 80 -6.18 15.45 11.96
CA PRO A 80 -5.56 16.05 13.13
C PRO A 80 -4.71 15.06 13.96
N GLY A 81 -4.90 13.74 13.80
CA GLY A 81 -4.06 12.71 14.42
C GLY A 81 -2.71 12.47 13.71
N LEU A 82 -2.51 13.02 12.52
CA LEU A 82 -1.28 12.88 11.73
C LEU A 82 -0.37 14.10 11.94
N SER A 83 0.39 14.10 13.03
CA SER A 83 1.38 15.15 13.29
C SER A 83 2.53 15.12 12.27
N SER A 84 2.91 16.30 11.75
CA SER A 84 4.00 16.49 10.79
C SER A 84 5.38 16.02 11.28
N ASP A 85 5.53 15.86 12.59
CA ASP A 85 6.77 15.42 13.26
C ASP A 85 7.02 13.92 13.09
N THR A 86 5.96 13.13 12.91
CA THR A 86 6.02 11.67 12.65
C THR A 86 6.51 11.36 11.23
N LEU A 87 6.46 12.33 10.33
CA LEU A 87 6.83 12.20 8.91
C LEU A 87 8.34 12.34 8.65
N ARG A 88 9.10 12.88 9.61
CA ARG A 88 10.55 13.14 9.49
C ARG A 88 11.43 12.09 10.18
N LYS A 89 10.82 11.09 10.81
CA LYS A 89 11.52 10.08 11.62
C LYS A 89 11.24 8.68 11.07
N THR A 90 11.76 8.42 9.88
CA THR A 90 11.99 7.08 9.32
C THR A 90 13.32 7.11 8.61
#